data_AF-A0A8S3QIC9-F1
#
_entry.id   AF-A0A8S3QIC9-F1
#
_cell.length_a   1.000
_cell.length_b   1.000
_cell.length_c   1.000
_cell.angle_alpha   90.00
_cell.angle_beta   90.00
_cell.angle_gamma   90.00
#
_symmetry.space_group_name_H-M   'P 1'
#
loop_
_entity.id
_entity.type
_entity.pdbx_description
1 polymer ?
#
loop_
_entity_poly.entity_id
_entity_poly.type
_entity_poly.pdbx_seq_one_letter_code
_entity_poly.pdbx_strand_id
1 'polypeptide(L)'
;MDLLTSINFFQVDSATYLSDHSQISVHIYCNITPDFEEDSPNFIPLQCTYKWEAISKNKLIDTISDCDVLHEIVSFENNIFDENSNGINKASEQLTNIFDNLAKTSCKIIRHKKVKIKKKKSWSDNEVKDLKKTVVDLGNKMRSKPFDMQLRHDGKFKSTFSVPGET
;
A
#
# COMPACT_ATOMS: atom_id res chain seq x y z
N MET A 1 -3.10 -30.98 -0.17
CA MET A 1 -3.46 -29.63 0.29
C MET A 1 -4.80 -29.34 -0.32
N ASP A 2 -5.86 -29.40 0.48
CA ASP A 2 -7.22 -29.16 -0.02
C ASP A 2 -7.43 -27.66 -0.14
N LEU A 3 -7.59 -27.16 -1.37
CA LEU A 3 -7.71 -25.73 -1.69
C LEU A 3 -9.00 -25.09 -1.13
N LEU A 4 -9.98 -25.91 -0.76
CA LEU A 4 -11.31 -25.49 -0.33
C LEU A 4 -11.53 -25.99 1.09
N THR A 5 -11.69 -25.07 2.05
CA THR A 5 -11.75 -25.45 3.47
C THR A 5 -13.19 -25.52 3.99
N SER A 6 -14.11 -24.68 3.49
CA SER A 6 -15.54 -24.82 3.80
C SER A 6 -16.41 -23.90 2.93
N ILE A 7 -17.68 -24.28 2.73
CA ILE A 7 -18.72 -23.39 2.19
C ILE A 7 -19.32 -22.62 3.37
N ASN A 8 -19.29 -21.29 3.35
CA ASN A 8 -19.87 -20.47 4.42
C ASN A 8 -21.40 -20.41 4.30
N PHE A 9 -21.89 -20.03 3.12
CA PHE A 9 -23.30 -20.03 2.79
C PHE A 9 -23.50 -19.94 1.28
N PHE A 10 -24.72 -20.24 0.83
CA PHE A 10 -25.16 -19.97 -0.52
C PHE A 10 -26.46 -19.17 -0.50
N GLN A 11 -26.67 -18.37 -1.53
CA GLN A 11 -27.87 -17.58 -1.75
C GLN A 11 -28.48 -17.99 -3.08
N VAL A 12 -29.80 -18.14 -3.10
CA VAL A 12 -30.57 -18.31 -4.34
C VAL A 12 -31.27 -16.99 -4.60
N ASP A 13 -30.89 -16.34 -5.69
CA ASP A 13 -31.50 -15.09 -6.10
C ASP A 13 -32.89 -15.34 -6.70
N SER A 14 -33.78 -14.37 -6.57
CA SER A 14 -35.10 -14.45 -7.19
C SER A 14 -34.98 -14.63 -8.71
N ALA A 15 -35.83 -15.49 -9.29
CA ALA A 15 -35.88 -15.70 -10.74
C ALA A 15 -35.97 -14.36 -11.49
N THR A 16 -35.15 -14.22 -12.53
CA THR A 16 -35.15 -13.02 -13.37
C THR A 16 -36.27 -13.11 -14.40
N TYR A 17 -36.82 -11.97 -14.82
CA TYR A 17 -37.96 -11.95 -15.75
C TYR A 17 -37.65 -12.55 -17.15
N LEU A 18 -36.38 -12.83 -17.45
CA LEU A 18 -35.90 -13.36 -18.72
C LEU A 18 -35.48 -14.83 -18.66
N SER A 19 -35.52 -15.47 -17.48
CA SER A 19 -35.11 -16.86 -17.32
C SER A 19 -35.98 -17.56 -16.29
N ASP A 20 -36.38 -18.79 -16.62
CA ASP A 20 -37.01 -19.74 -15.70
C ASP A 20 -36.03 -20.31 -14.66
N HIS A 21 -34.75 -19.98 -14.76
CA HIS A 21 -33.72 -20.36 -13.81
C HIS A 21 -33.41 -19.23 -12.81
N SER A 22 -33.14 -19.62 -11.56
CA SER A 22 -32.67 -18.74 -10.48
C SER A 22 -31.14 -18.81 -10.39
N GLN A 23 -30.49 -17.66 -10.18
CA GLN A 23 -29.04 -17.64 -9.96
C GLN A 23 -28.74 -18.16 -8.56
N ILE A 24 -27.73 -19.04 -8.46
CA ILE A 24 -27.22 -19.52 -7.17
C ILE A 24 -25.81 -18.97 -6.99
N SER A 25 -25.62 -18.20 -5.92
CA SER A 25 -24.34 -17.62 -5.53
C SER A 25 -23.80 -18.38 -4.32
N VAL A 26 -22.61 -18.95 -4.41
CA VAL A 26 -21.98 -19.74 -3.34
C VAL A 26 -20.75 -19.01 -2.81
N HIS A 27 -20.70 -18.74 -1.51
CA HIS A 27 -19.55 -18.15 -0.85
C HIS A 27 -18.69 -19.24 -0.20
N ILE A 28 -17.46 -19.39 -0.70
CA ILE A 28 -16.53 -20.42 -0.26
C ILE A 28 -15.36 -19.76 0.47
N TYR A 29 -15.00 -20.32 1.62
CA TYR A 29 -13.76 -19.96 2.30
C TYR A 29 -12.59 -20.69 1.63
N CYS A 30 -11.67 -19.91 1.07
CA CYS A 30 -10.43 -20.41 0.49
C CYS A 30 -9.28 -20.01 1.40
N ASN A 31 -8.43 -20.98 1.76
CA ASN A 31 -7.15 -20.73 2.44
C ASN A 31 -6.07 -20.17 1.50
N ILE A 32 -6.49 -19.65 0.35
CA ILE A 32 -5.63 -18.99 -0.61
C ILE A 32 -5.73 -17.52 -0.28
N THR A 33 -4.74 -16.98 0.43
CA THR A 33 -4.49 -15.54 0.37
C THR A 33 -4.26 -15.23 -1.11
N PRO A 34 -5.12 -14.44 -1.78
CA PRO A 34 -4.76 -13.94 -3.09
C PRO A 34 -3.39 -13.26 -2.97
N ASP A 35 -2.50 -13.55 -3.91
CA ASP A 35 -1.31 -12.73 -4.15
C ASP A 35 -1.81 -11.37 -4.60
N PHE A 36 -2.24 -10.53 -3.65
CA PHE A 36 -2.34 -9.10 -3.87
C PHE A 36 -0.89 -8.60 -3.97
N GLU A 37 -0.25 -8.84 -5.11
CA GLU A 37 0.83 -7.98 -5.60
C GLU A 37 0.21 -6.66 -6.09
N GLU A 38 -0.56 -5.97 -5.24
CA GLU A 38 -0.52 -4.53 -5.31
C GLU A 38 0.73 -4.13 -4.53
N ASP A 39 1.86 -4.09 -5.25
CA ASP A 39 3.00 -3.28 -4.85
C ASP A 39 2.45 -1.89 -4.56
N SER A 40 2.14 -1.58 -3.30
CA SER A 40 1.80 -0.22 -2.93
C SER A 40 3.02 0.61 -3.36
N PRO A 41 2.85 1.60 -4.25
CA PRO A 41 3.96 2.35 -4.84
C PRO A 41 4.78 3.11 -3.79
N ASN A 42 4.31 3.10 -2.54
CA ASN A 42 4.82 3.85 -1.42
C ASN A 42 5.81 3.07 -0.56
N PHE A 43 5.96 1.74 -0.71
CA PHE A 43 6.97 1.02 0.06
C PHE A 43 8.39 1.39 -0.38
N ILE A 44 9.29 1.58 0.60
CA ILE A 44 10.72 1.71 0.32
C ILE A 44 11.23 0.33 -0.08
N PRO A 45 11.65 0.14 -1.34
CA PRO A 45 12.14 -1.15 -1.77
C PRO A 45 13.46 -1.44 -1.07
N LEU A 46 13.62 -2.67 -0.62
CA LEU A 46 14.91 -3.17 -0.14
C LEU A 46 16.00 -2.98 -1.22
N GLN A 47 17.23 -2.76 -0.77
CA GLN A 47 18.39 -2.47 -1.63
C GLN A 47 18.75 -3.64 -2.56
N CYS A 48 18.44 -4.87 -2.16
CA CYS A 48 18.71 -6.06 -2.95
C CYS A 48 17.47 -6.93 -3.12
N THR A 49 17.53 -7.82 -4.10
CA THR A 49 16.61 -8.95 -4.18
C THR A 49 17.23 -10.11 -3.41
N TYR A 50 16.51 -10.62 -2.42
CA TYR A 50 16.96 -11.72 -1.57
C TYR A 50 16.20 -13.01 -1.91
N LYS A 51 16.87 -14.16 -1.77
CA LYS A 51 16.27 -15.48 -1.83
C LYS A 51 16.19 -16.06 -0.43
N TRP A 52 15.02 -16.54 -0.06
CA TRP A 52 14.85 -17.36 1.13
C TRP A 52 15.37 -18.79 0.85
N GLU A 53 16.27 -19.28 1.69
CA GLU A 53 16.81 -20.65 1.61
C GLU A 53 16.50 -21.43 2.88
N ALA A 54 16.67 -22.75 2.86
CA ALA A 54 16.36 -23.60 4.01
C ALA A 54 17.11 -23.19 5.30
N ILE A 55 18.32 -22.65 5.15
CA ILE A 55 19.18 -22.19 6.26
C ILE A 55 18.78 -20.77 6.73
N SER A 56 18.06 -20.00 5.91
CA SER A 56 17.73 -18.59 6.19
C SER A 56 16.94 -18.40 7.46
N LYS A 57 16.08 -19.37 7.82
CA LYS A 57 15.33 -19.33 9.09
C LYS A 57 16.26 -19.24 10.30
N ASN A 58 17.24 -20.14 10.40
CA ASN A 58 18.13 -20.19 11.55
C ASN A 58 19.05 -18.96 11.57
N LYS A 59 19.57 -18.57 10.41
CA LYS A 59 20.37 -17.34 10.28
C LYS A 59 19.60 -16.10 10.69
N LEU A 60 18.31 -16.00 10.37
CA LEU A 60 17.48 -14.88 10.79
C LEU A 60 17.34 -14.84 12.31
N ILE A 61 17.10 -15.99 12.95
CA ILE A 61 17.02 -16.11 14.42
C ILE A 61 18.36 -15.71 15.07
N ASP A 62 19.48 -16.15 14.50
CA ASP A 62 20.80 -15.79 15.00
C ASP A 62 21.06 -14.27 14.82
N THR A 63 20.70 -13.73 13.65
CA THR A 63 20.94 -12.30 13.34
C THR A 63 20.03 -11.38 14.16
N ILE A 64 18.75 -11.72 14.38
CA ILE A 64 17.88 -10.88 15.21
C ILE A 64 18.31 -10.88 16.69
N SER A 65 19.06 -11.91 17.09
CA SER A 65 19.66 -12.01 18.42
C SER A 65 21.03 -11.33 18.50
N ASP A 66 21.54 -10.81 17.37
CA ASP A 66 22.80 -10.07 17.32
C ASP A 66 22.65 -8.71 18.03
N CYS A 67 23.65 -8.33 18.80
CA CYS A 67 23.63 -7.11 19.62
C CYS A 67 23.46 -5.86 18.77
N ASP A 68 24.06 -5.83 17.57
CA ASP A 68 23.99 -4.68 16.68
C ASP A 68 22.57 -4.46 16.14
N VAL A 69 21.89 -5.53 15.71
CA VAL A 69 20.51 -5.44 15.21
C VAL A 69 19.54 -5.12 16.35
N LEU A 70 19.73 -5.73 17.52
CA LEU A 70 18.94 -5.38 18.71
C LEU A 70 19.11 -3.91 19.08
N HIS A 71 20.33 -3.36 19.00
CA HIS A 71 20.58 -1.95 19.24
C HIS A 71 19.86 -1.06 18.20
N GLU A 72 19.85 -1.44 16.92
CA GLU A 72 19.10 -0.71 15.88
C GLU A 72 17.58 -0.73 16.16
N ILE A 73 17.03 -1.88 16.56
CA ILE A 73 15.60 -2.02 16.91
C ILE A 73 15.27 -1.17 18.14
N VAL A 74 16.05 -1.28 19.21
CA VAL A 74 15.84 -0.50 20.45
C VAL A 74 16.02 1.00 20.17
N SER A 75 16.98 1.38 19.32
CA SER A 75 17.14 2.77 18.90
C SER A 75 15.94 3.28 18.12
N PHE A 76 15.32 2.44 17.29
CA PHE A 76 14.11 2.80 16.56
C PHE A 76 12.90 2.94 17.50
N GLU A 77 12.70 2.01 18.43
CA GLU A 77 11.59 2.03 19.39
C GLU A 77 11.65 3.25 20.33
N ASN A 78 12.86 3.65 20.73
CA ASN A 78 13.06 4.81 21.60
C ASN A 78 13.04 6.15 20.84
N ASN A 79 13.01 6.12 19.50
CA ASN A 79 13.04 7.33 18.70
C ASN A 79 11.63 7.93 18.58
N ILE A 80 11.50 9.20 18.92
CA ILE A 80 10.24 9.95 18.72
C ILE A 80 10.33 10.61 17.36
N PHE A 81 9.53 10.11 16.42
CA PHE A 81 9.39 10.71 15.10
C PHE A 81 8.33 11.81 15.12
N ASP A 82 8.62 12.92 14.46
CA ASP A 82 7.66 14.01 14.32
C ASP A 82 6.39 13.54 13.59
N GLU A 83 5.22 14.03 14.00
CA GLU A 83 3.92 13.76 13.34
C GLU A 83 3.74 14.56 12.04
N ASN A 84 4.78 14.56 11.20
CA ASN A 84 4.78 15.19 9.91
C ASN A 84 5.38 14.25 8.85
N SER A 85 5.26 14.64 7.59
CA SER A 85 5.77 13.85 6.47
C SER A 85 7.27 13.52 6.57
N ASN A 86 8.06 14.40 7.18
CA ASN A 86 9.49 14.19 7.37
C ASN A 86 9.75 13.13 8.45
N GLY A 87 9.01 13.14 9.56
CA GLY A 87 9.10 12.12 10.59
C GLY A 87 8.69 10.74 10.09
N ILE A 88 7.59 10.66 9.32
CA ILE A 88 7.15 9.41 8.67
C ILE A 88 8.22 8.86 7.71
N ASN A 89 8.82 9.72 6.89
CA ASN A 89 9.88 9.30 5.97
C ASN A 89 11.12 8.77 6.70
N LYS A 90 11.54 9.46 7.77
CA LYS A 90 12.67 9.02 8.60
C LYS A 90 12.40 7.69 9.29
N ALA A 91 11.20 7.49 9.84
CA ALA A 91 10.80 6.23 10.44
C ALA A 91 10.83 5.10 9.41
N SER A 92 10.26 5.34 8.23
CA SER A 92 10.25 4.36 7.14
C SER A 92 11.66 4.01 6.66
N GLU A 93 12.56 4.99 6.56
CA GLU A 93 13.96 4.76 6.18
C GLU A 93 14.71 3.93 7.22
N GLN A 94 14.61 4.28 8.51
CA GLN A 94 15.24 3.53 9.59
C GLN A 94 14.75 2.08 9.65
N LEU A 95 13.43 1.89 9.57
CA LEU A 95 12.81 0.56 9.56
C LEU A 95 13.26 -0.25 8.34
N THR A 96 13.32 0.37 7.16
CA THR A 96 13.83 -0.28 5.95
C THR A 96 15.28 -0.72 6.10
N ASN A 97 16.12 0.09 6.73
CA ASN A 97 17.53 -0.25 6.95
C ASN A 97 17.69 -1.46 7.88
N ILE A 98 16.90 -1.55 8.95
CA ILE A 98 16.87 -2.72 9.84
C ILE A 98 16.51 -3.98 9.05
N PHE A 99 15.45 -3.91 8.25
CA PHE A 99 15.03 -5.05 7.42
C PHE A 99 16.06 -5.43 6.36
N ASP A 100 16.73 -4.44 5.75
CA ASP A 100 17.80 -4.70 4.79
C ASP A 100 19.02 -5.35 5.46
N ASN A 101 19.38 -4.92 6.66
CA ASN A 101 20.48 -5.53 7.43
C ASN A 101 20.15 -6.98 7.78
N LEU A 102 18.96 -7.23 8.34
CA LEU A 102 18.47 -8.58 8.62
C LEU A 102 18.46 -9.46 7.36
N ALA A 103 17.93 -8.95 6.24
CA ALA A 103 17.84 -9.71 5.01
C ALA A 103 19.21 -10.00 4.39
N LYS A 104 20.17 -9.07 4.47
CA LYS A 104 21.54 -9.27 3.93
C LYS A 104 22.29 -10.39 4.64
N THR A 105 22.08 -10.55 5.94
CA THR A 105 22.76 -11.57 6.76
C THR A 105 22.02 -12.89 6.75
N SER A 106 20.68 -12.88 6.75
CA SER A 106 19.87 -14.10 6.83
C SER A 106 19.60 -14.75 5.47
N CYS A 107 19.53 -13.97 4.39
CA CYS A 107 19.12 -14.44 3.08
C CYS A 107 20.26 -14.40 2.07
N LYS A 108 20.12 -15.18 0.99
CA LYS A 108 21.07 -15.14 -0.12
C LYS A 108 20.74 -13.96 -1.02
N ILE A 109 21.73 -13.11 -1.28
CA ILE A 109 21.59 -12.01 -2.24
C ILE A 109 21.57 -12.59 -3.65
N ILE A 110 20.46 -12.40 -4.38
CA ILE A 110 20.32 -12.82 -5.78
C ILE A 110 20.88 -11.75 -6.70
N ARG A 111 20.55 -10.49 -6.40
CA ARG A 111 20.90 -9.36 -7.24
C ARG A 111 20.89 -8.08 -6.42
N HIS A 112 21.95 -7.30 -6.54
CA HIS A 112 21.92 -5.90 -6.11
C HIS A 112 21.01 -5.12 -7.06
N LYS A 113 19.92 -4.53 -6.56
CA LYS A 113 19.19 -3.57 -7.38
C LYS A 113 20.13 -2.38 -7.52
N LYS A 114 20.41 -1.95 -8.76
CA LYS A 114 20.91 -0.59 -8.97
C LYS A 114 19.77 0.30 -8.48
N VAL A 115 19.83 0.75 -7.23
CA VAL A 115 18.95 1.78 -6.73
C VAL A 115 19.29 3.01 -7.57
N LYS A 116 18.64 3.15 -8.72
CA LYS A 116 18.38 4.48 -9.23
C LYS A 116 17.62 5.09 -8.08
N ILE A 117 18.25 6.02 -7.36
CA ILE A 117 17.55 7.01 -6.57
C ILE A 117 16.69 7.74 -7.61
N LYS A 118 15.58 7.12 -8.02
CA LYS A 118 14.45 7.86 -8.54
C LYS A 118 14.23 8.83 -7.40
N LYS A 119 14.37 10.12 -7.66
CA LYS A 119 13.77 11.16 -6.83
C LYS A 119 12.34 10.68 -6.63
N LYS A 120 12.08 9.97 -5.53
CA LYS A 120 10.82 9.30 -5.31
C LYS A 120 9.85 10.46 -5.19
N LYS A 121 8.89 10.52 -6.10
CA LYS A 121 7.76 11.40 -5.91
C LYS A 121 7.18 11.02 -4.56
N SER A 122 7.17 12.00 -3.67
CA SER A 122 6.77 11.91 -2.27
C SER A 122 5.43 11.17 -2.13
N TRP A 123 5.16 10.58 -0.96
CA TRP A 123 3.80 10.14 -0.60
C TRP A 123 2.77 11.24 -0.93
N SER A 124 3.09 12.49 -0.62
CA SER A 124 2.28 13.66 -0.94
C SER A 124 2.25 14.01 -2.43
N ASP A 125 3.27 13.66 -3.21
CA ASP A 125 3.24 13.89 -4.66
C ASP A 125 2.22 12.99 -5.34
N ASN A 126 1.94 11.79 -4.81
CA ASN A 126 0.91 10.91 -5.36
C ASN A 126 -0.48 11.46 -5.04
N GLU A 127 -0.76 11.87 -3.79
CA GLU A 127 -2.02 12.53 -3.42
C GLU A 127 -2.24 13.83 -4.21
N VAL A 128 -1.19 14.67 -4.34
CA VAL A 128 -1.25 15.91 -5.12
C VAL A 128 -1.37 15.63 -6.63
N LYS A 129 -0.79 14.54 -7.13
CA LYS A 129 -0.92 14.11 -8.53
C LYS A 129 -2.32 13.61 -8.83
N ASP A 130 -2.91 12.83 -7.95
CA ASP A 130 -4.27 12.32 -8.10
C ASP A 130 -5.28 13.45 -7.98
N LEU A 131 -5.07 14.39 -7.04
CA LEU A 131 -5.85 15.61 -6.94
C LEU A 131 -5.73 16.46 -8.20
N LYS A 132 -4.51 16.67 -8.73
CA LYS A 132 -4.29 17.37 -10.01
C LYS A 132 -5.01 16.69 -11.16
N LYS A 133 -4.97 15.36 -11.22
CA LYS A 133 -5.68 14.57 -12.25
C LYS A 133 -7.19 14.77 -12.15
N THR A 134 -7.75 14.66 -10.93
CA THR A 134 -9.18 14.91 -10.68
C THR A 134 -9.60 16.33 -11.07
N VAL A 135 -8.80 17.34 -10.75
CA VAL A 135 -9.08 18.74 -11.10
C VAL A 135 -9.03 18.97 -12.61
N VAL A 136 -8.04 18.40 -13.29
CA VAL A 136 -7.92 18.48 -14.75
C VAL A 136 -9.08 17.78 -15.45
N ASP A 137 -9.46 16.58 -15.00
CA ASP A 137 -10.58 15.82 -15.55
C ASP A 137 -11.91 16.54 -15.33
N LEU A 138 -12.11 17.15 -14.16
CA LEU A 138 -13.29 17.96 -13.86
C LEU A 138 -13.34 19.22 -14.74
N GLY A 139 -12.22 19.92 -14.91
CA GLY A 139 -12.11 21.08 -15.80
C GLY A 139 -12.39 20.73 -17.27
N ASN A 140 -11.92 19.56 -17.73
CA ASN A 140 -12.22 19.05 -19.07
C ASN A 140 -13.71 18.72 -19.24
N LYS A 141 -14.33 18.07 -18.25
CA LYS A 141 -15.77 17.77 -18.28
C LYS A 141 -16.63 19.03 -18.26
N MET A 142 -16.27 20.06 -17.49
CA MET A 142 -16.96 21.36 -17.51
C MET A 142 -16.86 22.07 -18.85
N ARG A 143 -15.68 22.00 -19.52
CA ARG A 143 -15.49 22.54 -20.87
C ARG A 143 -16.33 21.79 -21.91
N SER A 144 -16.42 20.47 -21.80
CA SER A 144 -17.17 19.63 -22.75
C SER A 144 -18.68 19.65 -22.53
N LYS A 145 -19.16 19.91 -21.31
CA LYS A 145 -20.60 19.93 -20.94
C LYS A 145 -20.94 21.20 -20.17
N PRO A 146 -20.99 22.37 -20.84
CA PRO A 146 -21.11 23.65 -20.16
C PRO A 146 -22.46 23.84 -19.43
N PHE A 147 -23.54 23.17 -19.84
CA PHE A 147 -24.87 23.38 -19.25
C PHE A 147 -25.26 22.35 -18.17
N ASP A 148 -24.35 21.45 -17.81
CA ASP A 148 -24.59 20.46 -16.76
C ASP A 148 -24.44 21.11 -15.38
N MET A 149 -25.58 21.31 -14.69
CA MET A 149 -25.62 21.99 -13.39
C MET A 149 -25.00 21.17 -12.24
N GLN A 150 -25.04 19.84 -12.30
CA GLN A 150 -24.43 18.98 -11.28
C GLN A 150 -22.90 19.10 -11.33
N LEU A 151 -22.32 19.04 -12.53
CA LEU A 151 -20.88 19.23 -12.75
C LEU A 151 -20.35 20.59 -12.25
N ARG A 152 -21.16 21.66 -12.37
CA ARG A 152 -20.80 22.99 -11.83
C ARG A 152 -20.94 23.08 -10.32
N HIS A 153 -21.93 22.41 -9.74
CA HIS A 153 -22.12 22.35 -8.29
C HIS A 153 -20.96 21.60 -7.63
N ASP A 154 -20.57 20.44 -8.18
CA ASP A 154 -19.46 19.61 -7.67
C ASP A 154 -18.09 20.31 -7.77
N GLY A 155 -17.91 21.18 -8.78
CA GLY A 155 -16.70 21.99 -8.92
C GLY A 155 -16.58 23.17 -7.96
N LYS A 156 -17.71 23.67 -7.44
CA LYS A 156 -17.72 24.77 -6.46
C LYS A 156 -17.37 24.30 -5.05
N PHE A 157 -17.60 23.02 -4.73
CA PHE A 157 -17.41 22.47 -3.39
C PHE A 157 -15.94 22.25 -2.96
N LYS A 158 -14.98 22.37 -3.88
CA LYS A 158 -13.54 22.22 -3.56
C LYS A 158 -12.73 23.53 -3.55
N SER A 159 -13.33 24.69 -3.83
CA SER A 159 -12.62 25.98 -3.77
C SER A 159 -12.76 26.72 -2.44
N THR A 160 -13.56 26.22 -1.50
CA THR A 160 -13.63 26.79 -0.14
C THR A 160 -12.56 26.14 0.74
N PHE A 161 -11.32 26.64 0.63
CA PHE A 161 -10.37 26.54 1.73
C PHE A 161 -10.95 27.35 2.90
N SER A 162 -11.40 26.66 3.95
CA SER A 162 -11.56 27.32 5.25
C SER A 162 -10.17 27.55 5.80
N VAL A 163 -9.77 28.81 5.91
CA VAL A 163 -8.60 29.22 6.68
C VAL A 163 -8.99 29.09 8.17
N PRO A 164 -8.30 28.27 8.97
CA PRO A 164 -8.59 28.21 10.38
C PRO A 164 -7.95 29.42 11.09
N GLY A 165 -8.81 30.32 11.56
CA GLY A 165 -8.53 31.26 12.65
C GLY A 165 -7.82 32.56 12.27
N GLU A 166 -8.58 33.66 12.27
CA GLU A 166 -8.14 34.89 12.90
C GLU A 166 -9.32 35.44 13.72
N THR A 167 -9.03 35.69 15.00
CA THR A 167 -9.91 36.29 16.03
C THR A 167 -10.41 37.68 15.66
#